data_AF-A0ABD5FUF4-F1
#
_entry.id   AF-A0ABD5FUF4-F1
#
_cell.length_a   1.000
_cell.length_b   1.000
_cell.length_c   1.000
_cell.angle_alpha   90.00
_cell.angle_beta   90.00
_cell.angle_gamma   90.00
#
_symmetry.space_group_name_H-M   'P 1'
#
loop_
_entity.id
_entity.type
_entity.pdbx_description
1 polymer ?
#
loop_
_entity_poly.entity_id
_entity_poly.type
_entity_poly.pdbx_seq_one_letter_code
_entity_poly.pdbx_strand_id
1 'polypeptide(L)'
;MLNKIRILLEQVDEAIVQENSVKDTSVELPPSMLSNIVDELKEVLERRPATQDKEQKKTLREKKKQVRELEGYHDKLMEYDNHLEVLGERNSYSKTDPGATFMRMKEDAMKNEQTKLGYNLQTGTENQFIIDFRLFPNPTDTLTLIPFFHSFRHRYNRLPGIGVADSGYGSKKITGSCRRTG
;
A
#
# COMPACT_ATOMS: atom_id res chain seq x y z
N MET A 1 -17.53 31.25 -32.14
CA MET A 1 -16.88 31.26 -30.81
C MET A 1 -16.94 29.89 -30.14
N LEU A 2 -18.12 29.26 -30.03
CA LEU A 2 -18.30 27.93 -29.41
C LEU A 2 -17.48 26.79 -30.05
N ASN A 3 -17.30 26.79 -31.37
CA ASN A 3 -16.47 25.76 -32.05
C ASN A 3 -15.00 25.80 -31.63
N LYS A 4 -14.43 26.98 -31.32
CA LYS A 4 -13.05 27.07 -30.83
C LYS A 4 -12.91 26.53 -29.42
N ILE A 5 -13.95 26.70 -28.59
CA ILE A 5 -13.99 26.15 -27.23
C ILE A 5 -14.08 24.62 -27.29
N ARG A 6 -14.90 24.08 -28.21
CA ARG A 6 -15.03 22.63 -28.39
C ARG A 6 -13.73 21.97 -28.83
N ILE A 7 -13.03 22.58 -29.80
CA ILE A 7 -11.71 22.10 -30.26
C ILE A 7 -10.67 22.15 -29.14
N LEU A 8 -10.67 23.22 -28.31
CA LEU A 8 -9.75 23.32 -27.17
C LEU A 8 -10.02 22.26 -26.10
N LEU A 9 -11.30 21.94 -25.82
CA LEU A 9 -11.66 20.89 -24.89
C LEU A 9 -11.23 19.51 -25.39
N GLU A 10 -11.41 19.24 -26.69
CA GLU A 10 -11.00 17.98 -27.34
C GLU A 10 -9.48 17.81 -27.30
N GLN A 11 -8.71 18.89 -27.49
CA GLN A 11 -7.25 18.88 -27.36
C GLN A 11 -6.77 18.65 -25.92
N VAL A 12 -7.49 19.19 -24.93
CA VAL A 12 -7.19 18.95 -23.51
C VAL A 12 -7.51 17.50 -23.14
N ASP A 13 -8.64 16.95 -23.60
CA ASP A 13 -9.00 15.55 -23.38
C ASP A 13 -7.99 14.60 -24.05
N GLU A 14 -7.56 14.88 -25.28
CA GLU A 14 -6.49 14.12 -25.95
C GLU A 14 -5.16 14.20 -25.19
N ALA A 15 -4.79 15.38 -24.68
CA ALA A 15 -3.57 15.54 -23.88
C ALA A 15 -3.64 14.75 -22.56
N ILE A 16 -4.78 14.74 -21.88
CA ILE A 16 -5.02 13.94 -20.67
C ILE A 16 -4.97 12.44 -21.00
N VAL A 17 -5.51 12.01 -22.14
CA VAL A 17 -5.45 10.60 -22.58
C VAL A 17 -4.02 10.18 -22.93
N GLN A 18 -3.23 11.05 -23.57
CA GLN A 18 -1.83 10.77 -23.86
C GLN A 18 -0.98 10.75 -22.58
N GLU A 19 -1.16 11.69 -21.66
CA GLU A 19 -0.46 11.71 -20.37
C GLU A 19 -0.83 10.48 -19.50
N ASN A 20 -2.08 10.01 -19.59
CA ASN A 20 -2.51 8.75 -18.95
C ASN A 20 -2.13 7.47 -19.72
N SER A 21 -1.77 7.56 -21.01
CA SER A 21 -1.29 6.44 -21.83
C SER A 21 0.23 6.26 -21.74
N VAL A 22 0.95 7.33 -21.39
CA VAL A 22 2.34 7.27 -20.88
C VAL A 22 2.33 7.02 -19.36
N LYS A 23 1.28 6.37 -18.84
CA LYS A 23 1.46 5.53 -17.66
C LYS A 23 2.56 4.56 -18.02
N ASP A 24 3.68 4.70 -17.30
CA ASP A 24 4.76 3.75 -17.19
C ASP A 24 4.42 2.46 -17.90
N THR A 25 5.16 2.15 -18.97
CA THR A 25 5.45 0.74 -19.20
C THR A 25 6.29 0.32 -17.99
N SER A 26 5.63 0.11 -16.85
CA SER A 26 6.19 -0.64 -15.75
C SER A 26 6.31 -2.01 -16.36
N VAL A 27 7.45 -2.26 -16.99
CA VAL A 27 7.96 -3.62 -17.08
C VAL A 27 7.98 -4.03 -15.62
N GLU A 28 6.97 -4.77 -15.20
CA GLU A 28 7.01 -5.52 -13.96
C GLU A 28 8.24 -6.40 -14.15
N LEU A 29 9.36 -5.95 -13.60
CA LEU A 29 10.59 -6.71 -13.51
C LEU A 29 10.40 -7.51 -12.23
N PRO A 30 9.82 -8.72 -12.26
CA PRO A 30 9.76 -9.51 -11.05
C PRO A 30 11.19 -9.74 -10.55
N PRO A 31 11.44 -9.77 -9.24
CA PRO A 31 12.79 -10.01 -8.69
C PRO A 31 13.46 -11.26 -9.29
N SER A 32 12.67 -12.26 -9.65
CA SER A 32 13.12 -13.49 -10.32
C SER A 32 13.77 -13.26 -11.68
N MET A 33 13.27 -12.34 -12.51
CA MET A 33 13.89 -12.01 -13.80
C MET A 33 15.25 -11.35 -13.58
N LEU A 34 15.35 -10.45 -12.60
CA LEU A 34 16.61 -9.78 -12.28
C LEU A 34 17.64 -10.75 -11.70
N SER A 35 17.21 -11.72 -10.88
CA SER A 35 18.07 -12.80 -10.38
C SER A 35 18.68 -13.61 -11.52
N ASN A 36 17.86 -14.03 -12.49
CA ASN A 36 18.33 -14.83 -13.62
C ASN A 36 19.38 -14.06 -14.45
N ILE A 37 19.17 -12.76 -14.69
CA ILE A 37 20.12 -11.90 -15.42
C ILE A 37 21.45 -11.78 -14.64
N VAL A 38 21.38 -11.59 -13.33
CA VAL A 38 22.58 -11.50 -12.47
C VAL A 38 23.36 -12.81 -12.49
N ASP A 39 22.69 -13.95 -12.41
CA ASP A 39 23.32 -15.27 -12.40
C ASP A 39 23.96 -15.61 -13.76
N GLU A 40 23.28 -15.31 -14.87
CA GLU A 40 23.85 -15.47 -16.21
C GLU A 40 25.10 -14.58 -16.40
N LEU A 41 25.04 -13.32 -15.97
CA LEU A 41 26.18 -12.41 -16.03
C LEU A 41 27.36 -12.90 -15.19
N LYS A 42 27.12 -13.49 -14.01
CA LYS A 42 28.16 -14.10 -13.18
C LYS A 42 28.80 -15.30 -13.88
N GLU A 43 28.00 -16.21 -14.42
CA GLU A 43 28.53 -17.38 -15.12
C GLU A 43 29.41 -16.96 -16.32
N VAL A 44 28.97 -15.98 -17.11
CA VAL A 44 29.73 -15.46 -18.25
C VAL A 44 31.05 -14.82 -17.80
N LEU A 45 31.09 -14.20 -16.62
CA LEU A 45 32.31 -13.60 -16.07
C LEU A 45 33.29 -14.64 -15.50
N GLU A 46 32.80 -15.73 -14.92
CA GLU A 46 33.63 -16.81 -14.36
C GLU A 46 34.17 -17.76 -15.44
N ARG A 47 33.47 -17.94 -16.56
CA ARG A 47 33.94 -18.74 -17.72
C ARG A 47 35.05 -18.05 -18.54
N ARG A 48 35.32 -16.76 -18.33
CA ARG A 48 36.36 -16.04 -19.08
C ARG A 48 37.77 -16.42 -18.60
N PRO A 49 38.69 -16.80 -19.49
CA PRO A 49 40.06 -17.14 -19.10
C PRO A 49 40.77 -15.92 -18.50
N ALA A 50 41.68 -16.17 -17.56
CA ALA A 50 42.49 -15.11 -16.94
C ALA A 50 43.39 -14.45 -17.99
N THR A 51 43.01 -13.25 -18.44
CA THR A 51 43.78 -12.47 -19.40
C THR A 51 44.88 -11.67 -18.71
N GLN A 52 46.07 -11.60 -19.32
CA GLN A 52 47.21 -10.86 -18.78
C GLN A 52 47.22 -9.37 -19.14
N ASP A 53 46.39 -8.97 -20.11
CA ASP A 53 46.32 -7.61 -20.61
C ASP A 53 45.67 -6.63 -19.61
N LYS A 54 46.29 -5.45 -19.44
CA LYS A 54 45.90 -4.46 -18.41
C LYS A 54 44.52 -3.87 -18.69
N GLU A 55 44.19 -3.60 -19.94
CA GLU A 55 42.88 -3.06 -20.33
C GLU A 55 41.76 -4.09 -20.14
N GLN A 56 42.00 -5.34 -20.50
CA GLN A 56 41.04 -6.43 -20.30
C GLN A 56 40.77 -6.71 -18.81
N LYS A 57 41.79 -6.60 -17.94
CA LYS A 57 41.59 -6.67 -16.48
C LYS A 57 40.76 -5.50 -15.94
N LYS A 58 40.94 -4.29 -16.48
CA LYS A 58 40.19 -3.10 -16.06
C LYS A 58 38.71 -3.24 -16.43
N THR A 59 38.41 -3.63 -17.66
CA THR A 59 37.04 -3.86 -18.13
C THR A 59 36.34 -5.00 -17.39
N LEU A 60 37.06 -6.09 -17.05
CA LEU A 60 36.51 -7.18 -16.24
C LEU A 60 36.13 -6.72 -14.82
N ARG A 61 36.98 -5.89 -14.18
CA ARG A 61 36.67 -5.31 -12.86
C ARG A 61 35.44 -4.41 -12.90
N GLU A 62 35.30 -3.62 -13.96
CA GLU A 62 34.17 -2.71 -14.16
C GLU A 62 32.86 -3.50 -14.35
N LYS A 63 32.88 -4.58 -15.15
CA LYS A 63 31.73 -5.50 -15.26
C LYS A 63 31.38 -6.18 -13.94
N LYS A 64 32.38 -6.66 -13.17
CA LYS A 64 32.12 -7.22 -11.83
C LYS A 64 31.52 -6.19 -10.87
N LYS A 65 31.88 -4.91 -11.01
CA LYS A 65 31.27 -3.82 -10.23
C LYS A 65 29.80 -3.61 -10.63
N GLN A 66 29.50 -3.58 -11.94
CA GLN A 66 28.13 -3.46 -12.44
C GLN A 66 27.24 -4.62 -11.96
N VAL A 67 27.76 -5.85 -11.95
CA VAL A 67 27.02 -7.01 -11.42
C VAL A 67 26.70 -6.84 -9.93
N ARG A 68 27.63 -6.30 -9.12
CA ARG A 68 27.34 -5.99 -7.71
C ARG A 68 26.31 -4.88 -7.53
N GLU A 69 26.31 -3.88 -8.40
CA GLU A 69 25.29 -2.83 -8.40
C GLU A 69 23.92 -3.43 -8.73
N LEU A 70 23.83 -4.35 -9.71
CA LEU A 70 22.61 -5.09 -10.05
C LEU A 70 22.10 -5.96 -8.89
N GLU A 71 22.98 -6.64 -8.15
CA GLU A 71 22.61 -7.36 -6.92
C GLU A 71 21.99 -6.41 -5.89
N GLY A 72 22.57 -5.22 -5.70
CA GLY A 72 22.02 -4.22 -4.79
C GLY A 72 20.65 -3.68 -5.24
N TYR A 73 20.37 -3.63 -6.54
CA TYR A 73 19.03 -3.31 -7.05
C TYR A 73 18.04 -4.45 -6.83
N HIS A 74 18.47 -5.70 -7.00
CA HIS A 74 17.66 -6.88 -6.70
C HIS A 74 17.20 -6.90 -5.24
N ASP A 75 18.10 -6.67 -4.29
CA ASP A 75 17.77 -6.69 -2.87
C ASP A 75 16.76 -5.59 -2.48
N LYS A 76 16.89 -4.40 -3.07
CA LYS A 76 15.94 -3.29 -2.87
C LYS A 76 14.57 -3.59 -3.48
N LEU A 77 14.54 -4.26 -4.62
CA LEU A 77 13.29 -4.64 -5.27
C LEU A 77 12.54 -5.67 -4.42
N MET A 78 13.26 -6.66 -3.88
CA MET A 78 12.71 -7.62 -2.94
C MET A 78 12.21 -6.95 -1.65
N GLU A 79 12.95 -5.97 -1.11
CA GLU A 79 12.49 -5.18 0.05
C GLU A 79 11.21 -4.41 -0.27
N TYR A 80 11.11 -3.83 -1.46
CA TYR A 80 9.93 -3.11 -1.92
C TYR A 80 8.71 -4.03 -2.05
N ASP A 81 8.87 -5.21 -2.64
CA ASP A 81 7.79 -6.20 -2.76
C ASP A 81 7.31 -6.66 -1.37
N ASN A 82 8.23 -6.91 -0.44
CA ASN A 82 7.88 -7.21 0.95
C ASN A 82 7.11 -6.05 1.60
N HIS A 83 7.50 -4.80 1.35
CA HIS A 83 6.78 -3.63 1.85
C HIS A 83 5.37 -3.51 1.27
N LEU A 84 5.19 -3.80 -0.03
CA LEU A 84 3.87 -3.84 -0.66
C LEU A 84 2.97 -4.93 -0.06
N GLU A 85 3.53 -6.11 0.21
CA GLU A 85 2.79 -7.21 0.83
C GLU A 85 2.32 -6.83 2.25
N VAL A 86 3.21 -6.26 3.07
CA VAL A 86 2.86 -5.81 4.43
C VAL A 86 1.84 -4.67 4.38
N LEU A 87 1.96 -3.76 3.41
CA LEU A 87 1.07 -2.61 3.25
C LEU A 87 -0.36 -3.07 2.93
N GLY A 88 -0.52 -4.03 2.02
CA GLY A 88 -1.82 -4.58 1.62
C GLY A 88 -2.75 -3.47 1.08
N GLU A 89 -3.97 -3.40 1.61
CA GLU A 89 -4.95 -2.35 1.25
C GLU A 89 -4.74 -1.01 1.99
N ARG A 90 -3.75 -0.91 2.87
CA ARG A 90 -3.53 0.26 3.73
C ARG A 90 -2.61 1.27 3.05
N ASN A 91 -2.62 2.51 3.52
CA ASN A 91 -1.76 3.56 2.98
C ASN A 91 -0.41 3.70 3.70
N SER A 92 -0.27 3.12 4.90
CA SER A 92 0.97 3.13 5.66
C SER A 92 1.00 1.99 6.68
N TYR A 93 2.16 1.70 7.25
CA TYR A 93 2.29 0.85 8.44
C TYR A 93 3.50 1.30 9.28
N SER A 94 3.50 1.00 10.57
CA SER A 94 4.66 1.29 11.43
C SER A 94 5.75 0.24 11.24
N LYS A 95 7.01 0.68 11.23
CA LYS A 95 8.17 -0.22 11.21
C LYS A 95 8.26 -1.10 12.46
N THR A 96 7.80 -0.61 13.62
CA THR A 96 7.86 -1.35 14.89
C THR A 96 6.64 -2.26 15.10
N ASP A 97 5.48 -1.86 14.57
CA ASP A 97 4.24 -2.62 14.63
C ASP A 97 3.57 -2.57 13.25
N PRO A 98 3.78 -3.58 12.39
CA PRO A 98 3.20 -3.63 11.05
C PRO A 98 1.66 -3.60 11.03
N GLY A 99 0.98 -3.85 12.15
CA GLY A 99 -0.47 -3.71 12.26
C GLY A 99 -0.93 -2.26 12.39
N ALA A 100 -0.09 -1.40 12.98
CA ALA A 100 -0.43 -0.01 13.25
C ALA A 100 -0.25 0.86 12.00
N THR A 101 -1.13 1.84 11.85
CA THR A 101 -1.14 2.80 10.73
C THR A 101 -0.86 4.19 11.25
N PHE A 102 -0.24 5.03 10.41
CA PHE A 102 -0.01 6.42 10.77
C PHE A 102 -1.30 7.21 10.60
N MET A 103 -1.83 7.72 11.70
CA MET A 103 -3.08 8.46 11.78
C MET A 103 -2.85 9.85 12.37
N ARG A 104 -3.72 10.81 12.02
CA ARG A 104 -3.77 12.10 12.72
C ARG A 104 -4.54 11.90 14.02
N MET A 105 -3.85 12.06 15.14
CA MET A 105 -4.46 11.97 16.47
C MET A 105 -5.10 13.30 16.86
N LYS A 106 -6.19 13.25 17.63
CA LYS A 106 -6.75 14.47 18.23
C LYS A 106 -5.80 15.00 19.29
N GLU A 107 -5.51 16.30 19.22
CA GLU A 107 -4.76 17.07 20.23
C GLU A 107 -3.49 16.36 20.71
N ASP A 108 -2.50 16.30 19.83
CA ASP A 108 -1.16 16.08 20.32
C ASP A 108 -0.81 17.18 21.33
N ALA A 109 -0.41 16.80 22.54
CA ALA A 109 -0.04 17.73 23.61
C ALA A 109 1.04 18.74 23.18
N MET A 110 1.81 18.42 22.14
CA MET A 110 2.83 19.29 21.54
C MET A 110 2.33 20.14 20.36
N LYS A 111 1.03 20.08 20.01
CA LYS A 111 0.43 20.71 18.81
C LYS A 111 1.18 20.38 17.50
N ASN A 112 1.80 19.22 17.44
CA ASN A 112 2.46 18.76 16.23
C ASN A 112 1.41 18.12 15.32
N GLU A 113 1.30 18.60 14.08
CA GLU A 113 0.43 18.01 13.04
C GLU A 113 0.94 16.66 12.51
N GLN A 114 1.85 16.02 13.23
CA GLN A 114 2.51 14.81 12.79
C GLN A 114 1.60 13.60 12.98
N THR A 115 1.54 12.73 11.97
CA THR A 115 0.83 11.46 12.09
C THR A 115 1.58 10.53 13.04
N LYS A 116 0.83 9.89 13.93
CA LYS A 116 1.36 8.90 14.87
C LYS A 116 0.84 7.51 14.53
N LEU A 117 1.65 6.50 14.82
CA LEU A 117 1.21 5.13 14.71
C LEU A 117 0.08 4.89 15.72
N GLY A 118 -1.00 4.26 15.27
CA GLY A 118 -2.15 3.99 16.11
C GLY A 118 -3.14 3.05 15.48
N TYR A 119 -4.18 2.77 16.27
CA TYR A 119 -5.35 2.02 15.87
C TYR A 119 -6.58 2.84 16.23
N ASN A 120 -7.59 2.74 15.38
CA ASN A 120 -8.93 3.22 15.68
C ASN A 120 -9.64 2.16 16.54
N LEU A 121 -9.89 2.49 17.81
CA LEU A 121 -10.61 1.63 18.75
C LEU A 121 -12.10 1.84 18.61
N GLN A 122 -12.81 0.76 18.29
CA GLN A 122 -14.27 0.70 18.31
C GLN A 122 -14.76 -0.06 19.53
N THR A 123 -15.76 0.47 20.21
CA THR A 123 -16.37 -0.14 21.37
C THR A 123 -17.89 -0.16 21.23
N GLY A 124 -18.49 -1.29 21.56
CA GLY A 124 -19.92 -1.47 21.66
C GLY A 124 -20.31 -1.52 23.13
N THR A 125 -21.38 -0.81 23.49
CA THR A 125 -21.91 -0.80 24.86
C THR A 125 -23.40 -1.13 24.87
N GLU A 126 -23.85 -1.83 25.90
CA GLU A 126 -25.26 -2.13 26.18
C GLU A 126 -25.48 -2.02 27.68
N ASN A 127 -26.50 -1.27 28.11
CA ASN A 127 -26.85 -1.09 29.52
C ASN A 127 -25.66 -0.72 30.43
N GLN A 128 -24.80 0.22 29.98
CA GLN A 128 -23.58 0.66 30.66
C GLN A 128 -22.45 -0.39 30.75
N PHE A 129 -22.59 -1.55 30.10
CA PHE A 129 -21.54 -2.55 29.98
C PHE A 129 -20.87 -2.51 28.60
N ILE A 130 -19.57 -2.77 28.55
CA ILE A 130 -18.85 -2.99 27.30
C ILE A 130 -19.14 -4.41 26.83
N ILE A 131 -19.73 -4.56 25.66
CA ILE A 131 -20.12 -5.86 25.09
C ILE A 131 -19.14 -6.35 24.02
N ASP A 132 -18.47 -5.43 23.33
CA ASP A 132 -17.46 -5.78 22.32
C ASP A 132 -16.50 -4.62 22.11
N PHE A 133 -15.29 -4.93 21.66
CA PHE A 133 -14.30 -3.95 21.25
C PHE A 133 -13.46 -4.51 20.11
N ARG A 134 -12.96 -3.63 19.24
CA ARG A 134 -12.06 -4.02 18.16
C ARG A 134 -11.14 -2.87 17.76
N LEU A 135 -9.91 -3.22 17.42
CA LEU A 135 -8.92 -2.29 16.88
C LEU A 135 -8.92 -2.37 15.36
N PHE A 136 -8.89 -1.21 14.71
CA PHE A 136 -8.87 -1.08 13.26
C PHE A 136 -7.66 -0.26 12.81
N PRO A 137 -6.99 -0.66 11.72
CA PRO A 137 -5.95 0.16 11.10
C PRO A 137 -6.53 1.27 10.21
N ASN A 138 -7.84 1.52 10.25
CA ASN A 138 -8.48 2.54 9.42
C ASN A 138 -8.44 3.89 10.16
N PRO A 139 -7.89 4.96 9.55
CA PRO A 139 -7.87 6.29 10.18
C PRO A 139 -9.25 6.87 10.44
N THR A 140 -10.26 6.45 9.68
CA THR A 140 -11.64 6.93 9.77
C THR A 140 -12.61 5.80 10.12
N ASP A 141 -13.69 6.16 10.81
CA ASP A 141 -14.70 5.22 11.31
C ASP A 141 -15.57 4.60 10.21
N THR A 142 -15.62 5.22 9.03
CA THR A 142 -16.57 4.86 7.97
C THR A 142 -16.43 3.42 7.43
N LEU A 143 -15.30 2.76 7.64
CA LEU A 143 -15.07 1.37 7.21
C LEU A 143 -15.05 0.37 8.37
N THR A 144 -15.16 0.81 9.62
CA THR A 144 -14.96 -0.05 10.80
C THR A 144 -16.25 -0.75 11.25
N LEU A 145 -17.42 -0.13 11.04
CA LEU A 145 -18.70 -0.61 11.59
C LEU A 145 -19.14 -1.98 11.04
N ILE A 146 -19.04 -2.18 9.71
CA ILE A 146 -19.43 -3.46 9.10
C ILE A 146 -18.53 -4.60 9.63
N PRO A 147 -17.19 -4.49 9.56
CA PRO A 147 -16.30 -5.46 10.22
C PRO A 147 -16.54 -5.63 11.72
N PHE A 148 -16.92 -4.57 12.44
CA PHE A 148 -17.25 -4.64 13.86
C PHE A 148 -18.48 -5.52 14.11
N PHE A 149 -19.57 -5.33 13.35
CA PHE A 149 -20.76 -6.18 13.48
C PHE A 149 -20.51 -7.62 13.01
N HIS A 150 -19.63 -7.86 12.04
CA HIS A 150 -19.20 -9.23 11.71
C HIS A 150 -18.49 -9.90 12.88
N SER A 151 -17.60 -9.19 13.57
CA SER A 151 -16.96 -9.68 14.80
C SER A 151 -17.98 -9.99 15.90
N PHE A 152 -18.92 -9.06 16.12
CA PHE A 152 -19.99 -9.23 17.09
C PHE A 152 -20.84 -10.48 16.78
N ARG A 153 -21.26 -10.63 15.52
CA ARG A 153 -22.02 -11.80 15.06
C ARG A 153 -21.23 -13.09 15.22
N HIS A 154 -19.94 -13.07 14.90
CA HIS A 154 -19.09 -14.23 15.08
C HIS A 154 -18.99 -14.65 16.56
N ARG A 155 -18.91 -13.69 17.49
CA ARG A 155 -18.80 -13.99 18.93
C ARG A 155 -20.12 -14.45 19.55
N TYR A 156 -21.23 -13.79 19.22
CA TYR A 156 -22.52 -14.00 19.89
C TYR A 156 -23.53 -14.78 19.05
N ASN A 157 -23.14 -15.19 17.85
CA ASN A 157 -23.99 -15.83 16.85
C ASN A 157 -25.30 -15.06 16.54
N ARG A 158 -25.29 -13.74 16.77
CA ARG A 158 -26.41 -12.84 16.53
C ARG A 158 -25.92 -11.43 16.24
N LEU A 159 -26.72 -10.65 15.53
CA LEU A 159 -26.54 -9.20 15.41
C LEU A 159 -27.30 -8.48 16.54
N PRO A 160 -26.91 -7.25 16.91
CA PRO A 160 -27.73 -6.43 17.80
C PRO A 160 -29.07 -6.12 17.14
N GLY A 161 -30.16 -6.13 17.92
CA GLY A 161 -31.49 -5.83 17.40
C GLY A 161 -31.62 -4.37 16.94
N ILE A 162 -31.00 -3.44 17.67
CA ILE A 162 -30.90 -2.02 17.31
C ILE A 162 -29.45 -1.60 17.53
N GLY A 163 -28.80 -1.15 16.46
CA GLY A 163 -27.48 -0.54 16.51
C GLY A 163 -27.60 0.98 16.41
N VAL A 164 -27.10 1.70 17.41
CA VAL A 164 -26.97 3.16 17.37
C VAL A 164 -25.48 3.47 17.27
N ALA A 165 -25.11 4.29 16.31
CA ALA A 165 -23.74 4.74 16.08
C ALA A 165 -23.74 6.24 15.77
N ASP A 166 -22.57 6.88 15.85
CA ASP A 166 -22.42 8.29 15.52
C ASP A 166 -22.68 8.58 14.02
N SER A 167 -22.75 9.87 13.68
CA SER A 167 -22.93 10.31 12.29
C SER A 167 -21.72 10.06 11.39
N GLY A 168 -20.54 9.78 11.95
CA GLY A 168 -19.32 9.43 11.21
C GLY A 168 -19.44 8.12 10.43
N TYR A 169 -20.39 7.26 10.82
CA TYR A 169 -20.79 6.06 10.10
C TYR A 169 -21.79 6.27 8.97
N GLY A 170 -22.26 7.50 8.76
CA GLY A 170 -23.33 7.87 7.83
C GLY A 170 -22.98 7.78 6.34
N SER A 171 -22.39 6.68 5.86
CA SER A 171 -22.14 6.45 4.43
C SER A 171 -23.29 5.69 3.75
N LYS A 172 -23.49 5.92 2.45
CA LYS A 172 -24.46 5.16 1.63
C LYS A 172 -24.23 3.64 1.71
N LYS A 173 -22.97 3.22 1.82
CA LYS A 173 -22.59 1.81 1.91
C LYS A 173 -23.04 1.17 3.23
N ILE A 174 -22.81 1.85 4.35
CA ILE A 174 -23.24 1.39 5.68
C ILE A 174 -24.78 1.36 5.77
N THR A 175 -25.43 2.45 5.38
CA THR A 175 -26.90 2.53 5.43
C THR A 175 -27.58 1.47 4.55
N GLY A 176 -27.02 1.21 3.36
CA GLY A 176 -27.47 0.13 2.48
C GLY A 176 -27.23 -1.28 3.05
N SER A 177 -26.14 -1.48 3.82
CA SER A 177 -25.87 -2.75 4.51
C SER A 177 -26.86 -3.00 5.63
N CYS A 178 -27.13 -2.00 6.49
CA CYS A 178 -28.07 -2.14 7.60
C CYS A 178 -29.50 -2.49 7.12
N ARG A 179 -29.94 -1.96 5.97
CA ARG A 179 -31.25 -2.29 5.38
C ARG A 179 -31.38 -3.72 4.85
N ARG A 180 -30.27 -4.41 4.55
CA ARG A 180 -30.30 -5.80 4.03
C ARG A 180 -30.23 -6.86 5.12
N THR A 181 -29.76 -6.48 6.31
CA THR A 181 -29.57 -7.38 7.46
C THR A 181 -30.69 -7.31 8.49
N GLY A 182 -31.67 -6.43 8.30
CA GLY A 182 -32.87 -6.29 9.12
C GLY A 182 -34.07 -7.03 8.55
#